data_AF-A0A7V2G6C4-F1
#
_entry.id   AF-A0A7V2G6C4-F1
#
_cell.length_a   1.000
_cell.length_b   1.000
_cell.length_c   1.000
_cell.angle_alpha   90.00
_cell.angle_beta   90.00
_cell.angle_gamma   90.00
#
_symmetry.space_group_name_H-M   'P 1'
#
loop_
_entity.id
_entity.type
_entity.pdbx_description
1 polymer ?
#
loop_
_entity_poly.entity_id
_entity_poly.type
_entity_poly.pdbx_seq_one_letter_code
_entity_poly.pdbx_strand_id
1 'polypeptide(L)'
;MDRHRERRRVEGLVGKEVLALVVVACGLLVVGTAWWRASERRRLDLDSFRNLQQWGIALNLCLMDQQHRLPEIGPREPDPEAMRAWYNLLPPYLAQPRLSDLAPERRPRPGERTLWGDSLSRITEAPTNGKAWFGYAMNRYLHPTPRSPALRIHDLEDPGRTVFLAEVSGTDPGALPAQVVFRRGPKSPSPDARAYVLYCDGHAALVTKGRLVDDPAVIDPDSPAADGPRWIPHRNALEPDPYLAE
;
A
#
# COMPACT_ATOMS: atom_id res chain seq x y z
N MET A 1 -71.02 2.05 33.24
CA MET A 1 -70.59 2.61 31.94
C MET A 1 -69.09 2.96 31.92
N ASP A 2 -68.24 2.31 32.75
CA ASP A 2 -66.82 2.70 32.93
C ASP A 2 -65.78 1.74 32.33
N ARG A 3 -66.09 0.45 32.15
CA ARG A 3 -65.11 -0.54 31.66
C ARG A 3 -64.62 -0.30 30.22
N HIS A 4 -65.38 0.46 29.42
CA HIS A 4 -64.99 0.78 28.04
C HIS A 4 -64.00 1.96 27.93
N ARG A 5 -63.90 2.83 28.95
CA ARG A 5 -62.90 3.91 28.99
C ARG A 5 -61.53 3.41 29.45
N GLU A 6 -61.51 2.41 30.32
CA GLU A 6 -60.28 1.84 30.87
C GLU A 6 -59.55 0.96 29.84
N ARG A 7 -60.28 0.14 29.05
CA ARG A 7 -59.68 -0.66 27.95
C ARG A 7 -59.01 0.20 26.87
N ARG A 8 -59.59 1.35 26.50
CA ARG A 8 -58.99 2.24 25.48
C ARG A 8 -57.71 2.95 25.97
N ARG A 9 -57.57 3.18 27.28
CA ARG A 9 -56.33 3.75 27.85
C ARG A 9 -55.18 2.75 27.84
N VAL A 10 -55.46 1.48 28.12
CA VAL A 10 -54.45 0.41 28.12
C VAL A 10 -53.98 0.09 26.70
N GLU A 11 -54.88 -0.01 25.73
CA GLU A 11 -54.51 -0.24 24.31
C GLU A 11 -53.71 0.92 23.71
N GLY A 12 -54.02 2.16 24.09
CA GLY A 12 -53.30 3.35 23.63
C GLY A 12 -51.92 3.58 24.27
N LEU A 13 -51.65 2.97 25.44
CA LEU A 13 -50.36 3.05 26.13
C LEU A 13 -49.38 2.01 25.57
N VAL A 14 -49.84 0.76 25.41
CA VAL A 14 -49.04 -0.35 24.87
C VAL A 14 -48.56 -0.06 23.43
N GLY A 15 -49.40 0.55 22.59
CA GLY A 15 -49.00 0.91 21.22
C GLY A 15 -47.89 1.95 21.15
N LYS A 16 -47.83 2.90 22.09
CA LYS A 16 -46.80 3.96 22.13
C LYS A 16 -45.48 3.46 22.69
N GLU A 17 -45.52 2.61 23.72
CA GLU A 17 -44.35 1.99 24.32
C GLU A 17 -43.64 1.05 23.33
N VAL A 18 -44.42 0.24 22.60
CA VAL A 18 -43.88 -0.61 21.52
C VAL A 18 -43.25 0.22 20.42
N LEU A 19 -43.90 1.32 20.00
CA LEU A 19 -43.34 2.22 19.00
C LEU A 19 -42.03 2.86 19.49
N ALA A 20 -41.98 3.30 20.75
CA ALA A 20 -40.76 3.87 21.35
C ALA A 20 -39.62 2.84 21.38
N LEU A 21 -39.90 1.59 21.75
CA LEU A 21 -38.91 0.51 21.77
C LEU A 21 -38.39 0.21 20.36
N VAL A 22 -39.27 0.15 19.36
CA VAL A 22 -38.88 -0.06 17.95
C VAL A 22 -37.98 1.08 17.46
N VAL A 23 -38.32 2.33 17.75
CA VAL A 23 -37.49 3.49 17.36
C VAL A 23 -36.11 3.42 18.00
N VAL A 24 -36.02 3.08 19.30
CA VAL A 24 -34.73 2.90 19.99
C VAL A 24 -33.93 1.75 19.39
N ALA A 25 -34.57 0.60 19.12
CA ALA A 25 -33.91 -0.56 18.53
C ALA A 25 -33.37 -0.24 17.13
N CYS A 26 -34.16 0.43 16.27
CA CYS A 26 -33.69 0.90 14.97
C CYS A 26 -32.52 1.89 15.09
N GLY A 27 -32.59 2.82 16.06
CA GLY A 27 -31.50 3.75 16.34
C GLY A 27 -30.20 3.04 16.70
N LEU A 28 -30.26 2.04 17.60
CA LEU A 28 -29.10 1.24 18.00
C LEU A 28 -28.53 0.42 16.82
N LEU A 29 -29.38 -0.13 15.95
CA LEU A 29 -28.93 -0.85 14.75
C LEU A 29 -28.22 0.08 13.76
N VAL A 30 -28.73 1.30 13.54
CA VAL A 30 -28.07 2.28 12.67
C VAL A 30 -26.71 2.69 13.23
N VAL A 31 -26.62 2.97 14.53
CA VAL A 31 -25.35 3.32 15.19
C VAL A 31 -24.37 2.14 15.14
N GLY A 32 -24.84 0.93 15.46
CA GLY A 32 -24.02 -0.28 15.45
C GLY A 32 -23.46 -0.60 14.05
N THR A 33 -24.27 -0.47 13.00
CA THR A 33 -23.83 -0.69 11.62
C THR A 33 -22.87 0.39 11.13
N ALA A 34 -23.09 1.66 11.50
CA ALA A 34 -22.16 2.75 11.18
C ALA A 34 -20.80 2.55 11.85
N TRP A 35 -20.79 2.16 13.14
CA TRP A 35 -19.57 1.86 13.88
C TRP A 35 -18.82 0.65 13.30
N TRP A 36 -19.54 -0.42 12.97
CA TRP A 36 -18.96 -1.60 12.32
C TRP A 36 -18.28 -1.24 10.99
N ARG A 37 -18.96 -0.48 10.11
CA ARG A 37 -18.40 -0.02 8.83
C ARG A 37 -17.17 0.87 9.03
N ALA A 38 -17.20 1.77 10.02
CA ALA A 38 -16.05 2.62 10.33
C ALA A 38 -14.85 1.81 10.85
N SER A 39 -15.10 0.80 11.69
CA SER A 39 -14.07 -0.12 12.19
C SER A 39 -13.45 -0.94 11.05
N GLU A 40 -14.28 -1.49 10.16
CA GLU A 40 -13.81 -2.26 9.02
C GLU A 40 -12.97 -1.40 8.09
N ARG A 41 -13.39 -0.17 7.80
CA ARG A 41 -12.61 0.75 6.99
C ARG A 41 -11.25 1.05 7.61
N ARG A 42 -11.19 1.28 8.93
CA ARG A 42 -9.90 1.49 9.63
C ARG A 42 -8.98 0.29 9.55
N ARG A 43 -9.53 -0.93 9.59
CA ARG A 43 -8.74 -2.17 9.43
C ARG A 43 -8.14 -2.26 8.04
N LEU A 44 -8.95 -2.07 7.01
CA LEU A 44 -8.49 -2.04 5.62
C LEU A 44 -7.45 -0.93 5.39
N ASP A 45 -7.66 0.24 5.98
CA ASP A 45 -6.72 1.36 5.91
C ASP A 45 -5.34 1.03 6.52
N LEU A 46 -5.22 0.04 7.41
CA LEU A 46 -3.98 -0.38 8.08
C LEU A 46 -3.32 -1.63 7.49
N ASP A 47 -4.00 -2.38 6.63
CA ASP A 47 -3.46 -3.63 6.09
C ASP A 47 -2.21 -3.35 5.23
N SER A 48 -2.20 -2.28 4.44
CA SER A 48 -1.00 -1.90 3.67
C SER A 48 0.21 -1.56 4.55
N PHE A 49 0.00 -0.82 5.64
CA PHE A 49 1.07 -0.50 6.59
C PHE A 49 1.73 -1.77 7.14
N ARG A 50 0.91 -2.75 7.56
CA ARG A 50 1.40 -4.03 8.07
C ARG A 50 2.13 -4.83 7.00
N ASN A 51 1.61 -4.84 5.77
CA ASN A 51 2.27 -5.49 4.65
C ASN A 51 3.65 -4.88 4.37
N LEU A 52 3.76 -3.55 4.34
CA LEU A 52 5.03 -2.85 4.16
C LEU A 52 6.00 -3.06 5.34
N GLN A 53 5.51 -3.16 6.58
CA GLN A 53 6.36 -3.55 7.71
C GLN A 53 6.91 -4.98 7.55
N GLN A 54 6.10 -5.92 7.06
CA GLN A 54 6.57 -7.27 6.76
C GLN A 54 7.61 -7.28 5.64
N TRP A 55 7.38 -6.50 4.57
CA TRP A 55 8.40 -6.30 3.52
C TRP A 55 9.68 -5.66 4.04
N GLY A 56 9.60 -4.74 5.00
CA GLY A 56 10.76 -4.15 5.67
C GLY A 56 11.56 -5.16 6.49
N ILE A 57 10.88 -6.06 7.21
CA ILE A 57 11.53 -7.18 7.90
C ILE A 57 12.24 -8.09 6.88
N ALA A 58 11.56 -8.45 5.79
CA ALA A 58 12.13 -9.27 4.72
C ALA A 58 13.35 -8.62 4.07
N LEU A 59 13.29 -7.31 3.81
CA LEU A 59 14.39 -6.52 3.29
C LEU A 59 15.60 -6.59 4.21
N ASN A 60 15.42 -6.37 5.52
CA ASN A 60 16.51 -6.39 6.47
C ASN A 60 17.17 -7.77 6.59
N LEU A 61 16.38 -8.86 6.58
CA LEU A 61 16.91 -10.23 6.54
C LEU A 61 17.67 -10.49 5.23
N CYS A 62 17.10 -10.08 4.09
CA CYS A 62 17.75 -10.18 2.78
C CYS A 62 19.08 -9.42 2.75
N LEU A 63 19.15 -8.22 3.33
CA LEU A 63 20.38 -7.43 3.36
C LEU A 63 21.49 -8.10 4.17
N MET A 64 21.15 -8.81 5.25
CA MET A 64 22.12 -9.59 6.03
C MET A 64 22.72 -10.73 5.19
N ASP A 65 21.90 -11.44 4.42
CA ASP A 65 22.34 -12.58 3.61
C ASP A 65 23.03 -12.16 2.30
N GLN A 66 22.59 -11.06 1.69
CA GLN A 66 23.04 -10.60 0.37
C GLN A 66 24.19 -9.59 0.44
N GLN A 67 25.01 -9.64 1.49
CA GLN A 67 26.19 -8.76 1.67
C GLN A 67 25.84 -7.26 1.60
N HIS A 68 24.67 -6.91 2.16
CA HIS A 68 24.10 -5.57 2.18
C HIS A 68 23.73 -5.01 0.80
N ARG A 69 23.48 -5.86 -0.19
CA ARG A 69 22.97 -5.45 -1.52
C ARG A 69 21.45 -5.40 -1.52
N LEU A 70 20.90 -4.33 -2.08
CA LEU A 70 19.47 -4.19 -2.30
C LEU A 70 18.99 -5.20 -3.38
N PRO A 71 17.71 -5.60 -3.33
CA PRO A 71 17.08 -6.34 -4.42
C PRO A 71 17.10 -5.56 -5.74
N GLU A 72 16.85 -6.25 -6.85
CA GLU A 72 16.62 -5.63 -8.15
C GLU A 72 15.11 -5.41 -8.38
N ILE A 73 14.76 -4.58 -9.36
CA ILE A 73 13.35 -4.34 -9.70
C ILE A 73 12.74 -5.57 -10.38
N GLY A 74 13.47 -6.17 -11.32
CA GLY A 74 13.02 -7.28 -12.15
C GLY A 74 12.17 -6.88 -13.35
N PRO A 75 11.93 -7.80 -14.30
CA PRO A 75 11.03 -7.61 -15.44
C PRO A 75 9.56 -7.45 -15.02
N ARG A 76 8.75 -6.85 -15.88
CA ARG A 76 7.30 -6.66 -15.64
C ARG A 76 6.52 -7.96 -15.55
N GLU A 77 6.92 -8.94 -16.33
CA GLU A 77 6.37 -10.29 -16.24
C GLU A 77 7.25 -11.11 -15.29
N PRO A 78 6.69 -11.72 -14.22
CA PRO A 78 7.47 -12.49 -13.26
C PRO A 78 8.22 -13.64 -13.94
N ASP A 79 9.54 -13.50 -14.04
CA ASP A 79 10.46 -14.45 -14.66
C ASP A 79 11.17 -15.30 -13.58
N PRO A 80 11.15 -16.65 -13.69
CA PRO A 80 11.94 -17.54 -12.84
C PRO A 80 13.46 -17.34 -12.94
N GLU A 81 13.99 -16.70 -13.97
CA GLU A 81 15.42 -16.39 -14.07
C GLU A 81 15.78 -15.10 -13.30
N ALA A 82 14.80 -14.23 -13.06
CA ALA A 82 14.96 -12.97 -12.32
C ALA A 82 14.96 -13.18 -10.80
N MET A 83 15.86 -14.04 -10.31
CA MET A 83 15.93 -14.44 -8.88
C MET A 83 16.27 -13.30 -7.93
N ARG A 84 16.88 -12.23 -8.44
CA ARG A 84 17.26 -11.04 -7.67
C ARG A 84 16.14 -9.99 -7.60
N ALA A 85 15.09 -10.13 -8.39
CA ALA A 85 13.96 -9.22 -8.37
C ALA A 85 13.29 -9.24 -6.99
N TRP A 86 12.89 -8.09 -6.46
CA TRP A 86 12.35 -7.99 -5.09
C TRP A 86 11.15 -8.92 -4.87
N TYR A 87 10.30 -9.09 -5.89
CA TYR A 87 9.12 -9.96 -5.85
C TYR A 87 9.44 -11.47 -5.93
N ASN A 88 10.71 -11.83 -6.14
CA ASN A 88 11.19 -13.21 -6.10
C ASN A 88 12.15 -13.44 -4.92
N LEU A 89 12.96 -12.44 -4.59
CA LEU A 89 14.01 -12.51 -3.58
C LEU A 89 13.48 -12.37 -2.15
N LEU A 90 12.54 -11.44 -1.93
CA LEU A 90 12.01 -11.15 -0.58
C LEU A 90 10.97 -12.16 -0.05
N PRO A 91 10.02 -12.69 -0.85
CA PRO A 91 8.94 -13.54 -0.33
C PRO A 91 9.39 -14.75 0.51
N PRO A 92 10.49 -15.47 0.16
CA PRO A 92 10.97 -16.59 0.97
C PRO A 92 11.28 -16.23 2.44
N TYR A 93 11.72 -14.99 2.72
CA TYR A 93 11.96 -14.50 4.08
C TYR A 93 10.69 -14.36 4.93
N LEU A 94 9.52 -14.37 4.29
CA LEU A 94 8.19 -14.29 4.91
C LEU A 94 7.42 -15.61 4.77
N ALA A 95 8.11 -16.71 4.45
CA ALA A 95 7.53 -18.01 4.14
C ALA A 95 6.44 -17.92 3.04
N GLN A 96 6.62 -17.00 2.09
CA GLN A 96 5.76 -16.86 0.92
C GLN A 96 6.46 -17.44 -0.32
N PRO A 97 5.69 -18.00 -1.27
CA PRO A 97 6.24 -18.40 -2.57
C PRO A 97 6.72 -17.18 -3.34
N ARG A 98 7.72 -17.37 -4.22
CA ARG A 98 8.15 -16.34 -5.16
C ARG A 98 7.03 -16.04 -6.14
N LEU A 99 6.95 -14.81 -6.63
CA LEU A 99 5.90 -14.46 -7.59
C LEU A 99 6.05 -15.24 -8.91
N SER A 100 7.28 -15.53 -9.33
CA SER A 100 7.58 -16.36 -10.52
C SER A 100 7.09 -17.81 -10.38
N ASP A 101 6.99 -18.33 -9.16
CA ASP A 101 6.60 -19.72 -8.90
C ASP A 101 5.07 -19.89 -8.85
N LEU A 102 4.33 -18.78 -8.81
CA LEU A 102 2.88 -18.78 -8.82
C LEU A 102 2.35 -18.89 -10.25
N ALA A 103 1.50 -19.89 -10.46
CA ALA A 103 0.66 -19.96 -11.66
C ALA A 103 -0.12 -18.65 -11.83
N PRO A 104 -0.32 -18.13 -13.07
CA PRO A 104 -0.96 -16.84 -13.31
C PRO A 104 -2.28 -16.65 -12.55
N GLU A 105 -3.03 -17.73 -12.36
CA GLU A 105 -4.40 -17.65 -11.80
C GLU A 105 -4.41 -17.51 -10.29
N ARG A 106 -3.27 -17.84 -9.66
CA ARG A 106 -2.99 -17.72 -8.23
C ARG A 106 -2.20 -16.47 -7.89
N ARG A 107 -1.82 -15.67 -8.90
CA ARG A 107 -1.11 -14.41 -8.65
C ARG A 107 -2.06 -13.42 -7.96
N PRO A 108 -1.51 -12.54 -7.10
CA PRO A 108 -2.31 -11.59 -6.33
C PRO A 108 -3.14 -10.69 -7.23
N ARG A 109 -4.38 -10.41 -6.83
CA ARG A 109 -5.28 -9.50 -7.54
C ARG A 109 -5.63 -8.27 -6.70
N PRO A 110 -5.95 -7.13 -7.34
CA PRO A 110 -6.39 -5.96 -6.61
C PRO A 110 -7.67 -6.22 -5.81
N GLY A 111 -7.69 -5.71 -4.58
CA GLY A 111 -8.82 -5.86 -3.66
C GLY A 111 -8.80 -7.16 -2.85
N GLU A 112 -7.87 -8.08 -3.14
CA GLU A 112 -7.64 -9.26 -2.31
C GLU A 112 -6.81 -8.89 -1.07
N ARG A 113 -7.12 -9.57 0.04
CA ARG A 113 -6.36 -9.41 1.28
C ARG A 113 -5.12 -10.29 1.23
N THR A 114 -4.04 -9.76 0.67
CA THR A 114 -2.74 -10.45 0.51
C THR A 114 -1.59 -9.55 0.94
N LEU A 115 -0.40 -10.13 1.11
CA LEU A 115 0.82 -9.38 1.39
C LEU A 115 1.25 -8.47 0.20
N TRP A 116 0.76 -8.77 -1.00
CA TRP A 116 1.24 -8.20 -2.26
C TRP A 116 0.61 -6.86 -2.65
N GLY A 117 -0.38 -6.39 -1.88
CA GLY A 117 -0.99 -5.10 -2.15
C GLY A 117 -1.86 -4.57 -1.01
N ASP A 118 -2.56 -3.48 -1.30
CA ASP A 118 -3.52 -2.87 -0.39
C ASP A 118 -4.92 -3.46 -0.62
N SER A 119 -5.63 -3.82 0.45
CA SER A 119 -7.02 -4.28 0.40
C SER A 119 -8.00 -3.17 -0.06
N LEU A 120 -7.56 -1.90 -0.06
CA LEU A 120 -8.32 -0.80 -0.67
C LEU A 120 -8.15 -0.68 -2.19
N SER A 121 -7.29 -1.49 -2.81
CA SER A 121 -7.12 -1.51 -4.27
C SER A 121 -8.41 -1.96 -4.94
N ARG A 122 -8.80 -1.31 -6.04
CA ARG A 122 -10.08 -1.61 -6.70
C ARG A 122 -9.90 -2.75 -7.69
N ILE A 123 -10.85 -3.68 -7.77
CA ILE A 123 -10.82 -4.78 -8.75
C ILE A 123 -10.66 -4.25 -10.20
N THR A 124 -11.18 -3.05 -10.50
CA THR A 124 -11.01 -2.37 -11.79
C THR A 124 -9.56 -2.00 -12.13
N GLU A 125 -8.64 -2.09 -11.16
CA GLU A 125 -7.19 -1.91 -11.32
C GLU A 125 -6.51 -3.19 -11.83
N ALA A 126 -7.26 -4.29 -12.03
CA ALA A 126 -6.71 -5.53 -12.56
C ALA A 126 -6.20 -5.33 -14.00
N PRO A 127 -5.02 -5.87 -14.34
CA PRO A 127 -4.49 -5.82 -15.70
C PRO A 127 -5.41 -6.56 -16.70
N THR A 128 -5.64 -5.97 -17.87
CA THR A 128 -6.53 -6.53 -18.91
C THR A 128 -5.97 -7.73 -19.66
N ASN A 129 -4.65 -7.93 -19.65
CA ASN A 129 -3.96 -8.88 -20.55
C ASN A 129 -3.26 -10.04 -19.79
N GLY A 130 -3.78 -10.44 -18.62
CA GLY A 130 -3.17 -11.53 -17.83
C GLY A 130 -1.80 -11.19 -17.22
N LYS A 131 -1.32 -9.95 -17.38
CA LYS A 131 -0.10 -9.45 -16.77
C LYS A 131 -0.21 -9.52 -15.24
N ALA A 132 0.92 -9.71 -14.58
CA ALA A 132 0.98 -9.62 -13.13
C ALA A 132 0.54 -8.23 -12.63
N TRP A 133 -0.20 -8.22 -11.53
CA TRP A 133 -0.56 -7.00 -10.82
C TRP A 133 0.40 -6.78 -9.65
N PHE A 134 0.84 -5.54 -9.51
CA PHE A 134 1.68 -5.07 -8.41
C PHE A 134 0.92 -4.01 -7.62
N GLY A 135 0.65 -4.30 -6.34
CA GLY A 135 0.10 -3.32 -5.38
C GLY A 135 1.18 -2.50 -4.68
N TYR A 136 2.44 -2.98 -4.73
CA TYR A 136 3.64 -2.27 -4.33
C TYR A 136 4.66 -2.35 -5.45
N ALA A 137 5.49 -1.32 -5.58
CA ALA A 137 6.58 -1.30 -6.54
C ALA A 137 7.81 -0.63 -5.96
N MET A 138 8.97 -1.10 -6.42
CA MET A 138 10.29 -0.68 -5.97
C MET A 138 10.70 0.64 -6.61
N ASN A 139 11.33 1.50 -5.83
CA ASN A 139 11.88 2.76 -6.32
C ASN A 139 12.87 2.54 -7.48
N ARG A 140 12.54 3.09 -8.65
CA ARG A 140 13.33 2.96 -9.89
C ARG A 140 14.71 3.59 -9.82
N TYR A 141 14.92 4.60 -8.98
CA TYR A 141 16.24 5.22 -8.80
C TYR A 141 17.24 4.29 -8.09
N LEU A 142 16.78 3.25 -7.38
CA LEU A 142 17.65 2.25 -6.75
C LEU A 142 18.26 1.28 -7.79
N HIS A 143 17.67 1.20 -8.98
CA HIS A 143 18.13 0.34 -10.08
C HIS A 143 17.80 1.01 -11.43
N PRO A 144 18.50 2.10 -11.79
CA PRO A 144 18.07 2.99 -12.86
C PRO A 144 18.24 2.39 -14.27
N THR A 145 19.12 1.39 -14.42
CA THR A 145 19.34 0.71 -15.69
C THR A 145 19.26 -0.80 -15.56
N PRO A 146 18.67 -1.50 -16.55
CA PRO A 146 18.73 -2.95 -16.62
C PRO A 146 20.18 -3.43 -16.54
N ARG A 147 20.45 -4.45 -15.72
CA ARG A 147 21.79 -5.02 -15.48
C ARG A 147 22.78 -4.10 -14.76
N SER A 148 22.37 -2.94 -14.24
CA SER A 148 23.21 -2.21 -13.29
C SER A 148 23.49 -3.10 -12.06
N PRO A 149 24.70 -3.03 -11.49
CA PRO A 149 25.00 -3.77 -10.28
C PRO A 149 24.05 -3.33 -9.17
N ALA A 150 23.51 -4.29 -8.42
CA ALA A 150 22.69 -3.99 -7.25
C ALA A 150 23.42 -3.05 -6.29
N LEU A 151 22.78 -1.93 -5.96
CA LEU A 151 23.28 -0.93 -5.04
C LEU A 151 23.43 -1.51 -3.63
N ARG A 152 24.48 -1.14 -2.91
CA ARG A 152 24.62 -1.53 -1.49
C ARG A 152 23.91 -0.51 -0.63
N ILE A 153 23.33 -0.94 0.49
CA ILE A 153 22.64 -0.02 1.40
C ILE A 153 23.56 1.07 1.96
N HIS A 154 24.87 0.78 2.09
CA HIS A 154 25.87 1.74 2.56
C HIS A 154 26.27 2.77 1.49
N ASP A 155 25.86 2.58 0.24
CA ASP A 155 26.06 3.54 -0.84
C ASP A 155 24.92 4.59 -0.88
N LEU A 156 23.86 4.39 -0.09
CA LEU A 156 22.78 5.35 0.08
C LEU A 156 23.21 6.48 0.99
N GLU A 157 22.87 7.72 0.63
CA GLU A 157 23.16 8.90 1.45
C GLU A 157 22.34 8.89 2.75
N ASP A 158 21.06 8.51 2.67
CA ASP A 158 20.17 8.39 3.83
C ASP A 158 19.16 7.24 3.61
N PRO A 159 19.48 6.02 4.07
CA PRO A 159 18.56 4.87 3.99
C PRO A 159 17.22 5.09 4.70
N GLY A 160 17.20 5.88 5.78
CA GLY A 160 15.98 6.19 6.55
C GLY A 160 15.08 7.20 5.86
N ARG A 161 15.51 7.79 4.75
CA ARG A 161 14.70 8.74 3.97
C ARG A 161 14.52 8.30 2.53
N THR A 162 15.35 7.38 2.04
CA THR A 162 15.24 6.80 0.70
C THR A 162 14.10 5.79 0.65
N VAL A 163 13.11 6.02 -0.22
CA VAL A 163 11.98 5.12 -0.45
C VAL A 163 12.48 3.83 -1.11
N PHE A 164 12.09 2.68 -0.56
CA PHE A 164 12.30 1.36 -1.13
C PHE A 164 11.07 0.86 -1.89
N LEU A 165 9.91 0.73 -1.24
CA LEU A 165 8.62 0.39 -1.88
C LEU A 165 7.58 1.50 -1.66
N ALA A 166 6.70 1.69 -2.63
CA ALA A 166 5.53 2.53 -2.49
C ALA A 166 4.25 1.83 -2.98
N GLU A 167 3.11 2.27 -2.47
CA GLU A 167 1.80 1.83 -2.97
C GLU A 167 1.60 2.27 -4.43
N VAL A 168 1.34 1.31 -5.31
CA VAL A 168 1.04 1.57 -6.72
C VAL A 168 -0.21 0.82 -7.15
N SER A 169 -0.56 0.94 -8.43
CA SER A 169 -1.59 0.16 -9.10
C SER A 169 -1.18 -0.06 -10.54
N GLY A 170 -0.56 -1.20 -10.84
CA GLY A 170 -0.18 -1.45 -12.23
C GLY A 170 0.48 -2.79 -12.47
N THR A 171 1.14 -2.89 -13.60
CA THR A 171 1.87 -4.07 -14.08
C THR A 171 3.37 -3.92 -13.97
N ASP A 172 3.82 -2.91 -13.24
CA ASP A 172 5.23 -2.54 -13.17
C ASP A 172 5.75 -2.81 -11.75
N PRO A 173 6.77 -3.67 -11.58
CA PRO A 173 7.40 -3.92 -10.28
C PRO A 173 8.25 -2.74 -9.81
N GLY A 174 8.49 -1.74 -10.67
CA GLY A 174 9.22 -0.51 -10.35
C GLY A 174 8.35 0.75 -10.45
N ALA A 175 8.58 1.72 -9.57
CA ALA A 175 7.83 2.96 -9.48
C ALA A 175 8.73 4.21 -9.56
N LEU A 176 8.21 5.21 -10.26
CA LEU A 176 8.55 6.62 -10.14
C LEU A 176 7.58 7.32 -9.18
N PRO A 177 7.94 8.50 -8.64
CA PRO A 177 7.05 9.28 -7.77
C PRO A 177 5.63 9.45 -8.34
N ALA A 178 5.53 9.78 -9.63
CA ALA A 178 4.25 10.03 -10.30
C ALA A 178 3.33 8.78 -10.40
N GLN A 179 3.86 7.58 -10.17
CA GLN A 179 3.12 6.31 -10.26
C GLN A 179 2.52 5.89 -8.91
N VAL A 180 2.82 6.60 -7.82
CA VAL A 180 2.28 6.29 -6.49
C VAL A 180 0.78 6.58 -6.43
N VAL A 181 0.04 5.66 -5.81
CA VAL A 181 -1.40 5.77 -5.66
C VAL A 181 -1.76 6.15 -4.22
N PHE A 182 -2.31 7.35 -4.06
CA PHE A 182 -2.72 7.91 -2.78
C PHE A 182 -4.15 7.50 -2.43
N ARG A 183 -4.30 6.42 -1.66
CA ARG A 183 -5.60 5.81 -1.31
C ARG A 183 -6.24 6.39 -0.04
N ARG A 184 -5.52 7.21 0.72
CA ARG A 184 -5.91 7.68 2.06
C ARG A 184 -6.04 9.19 2.13
N GLY A 185 -6.93 9.69 3.00
CA GLY A 185 -7.15 11.13 3.15
C GLY A 185 -7.99 11.75 2.03
N PRO A 186 -7.82 13.04 1.74
CA PRO A 186 -8.51 13.73 0.66
C PRO A 186 -8.28 13.05 -0.70
N LYS A 187 -9.23 13.22 -1.63
CA LYS A 187 -9.11 12.65 -2.97
C LYS A 187 -7.95 13.30 -3.73
N SER A 188 -7.17 12.48 -4.44
CA SER A 188 -6.25 12.96 -5.48
C SER A 188 -7.00 13.86 -6.47
N PRO A 189 -6.44 15.02 -6.90
CA PRO A 189 -5.02 15.39 -6.86
C PRO A 189 -4.53 16.13 -5.60
N SER A 190 -5.30 16.17 -4.50
CA SER A 190 -4.94 16.92 -3.29
C SER A 190 -3.52 16.61 -2.78
N PRO A 191 -2.71 17.62 -2.39
CA PRO A 191 -1.39 17.41 -1.80
C PRO A 191 -1.47 16.68 -0.44
N ASP A 192 -2.61 16.73 0.24
CA ASP A 192 -2.86 16.04 1.51
C ASP A 192 -3.32 14.58 1.33
N ALA A 193 -3.50 14.11 0.08
CA ALA A 193 -3.73 12.70 -0.18
C ALA A 193 -2.51 11.90 0.28
N ARG A 194 -2.72 10.70 0.85
CA ARG A 194 -1.69 9.93 1.53
C ARG A 194 -1.54 8.52 0.99
N ALA A 195 -0.31 8.03 1.01
CA ALA A 195 0.08 6.67 0.68
C ALA A 195 1.05 6.16 1.75
N TYR A 196 1.10 4.85 1.96
CA TYR A 196 2.21 4.27 2.72
C TYR A 196 3.40 4.03 1.81
N VAL A 197 4.59 4.20 2.40
CA VAL A 197 5.87 3.88 1.79
C VAL A 197 6.70 3.07 2.78
N LEU A 198 7.59 2.25 2.25
CA LEU A 198 8.64 1.54 2.98
C LEU A 198 9.98 2.17 2.59
N TYR A 199 10.82 2.48 3.57
CA TYR A 199 12.16 3.04 3.36
C TYR A 199 13.23 1.95 3.35
N CYS A 200 14.43 2.29 2.87
CA CYS A 200 15.54 1.35 2.72
C CYS A 200 16.10 0.83 4.05
N ASP A 201 15.87 1.50 5.18
CA ASP A 201 16.18 0.99 6.53
C ASP A 201 15.13 0.00 7.07
N GLY A 202 14.05 -0.23 6.33
CA GLY A 202 12.99 -1.19 6.64
C GLY A 202 11.81 -0.62 7.44
N HIS A 203 11.76 0.67 7.78
CA HIS A 203 10.57 1.23 8.41
C HIS A 203 9.53 1.67 7.37
N ALA A 204 8.23 1.61 7.75
CA ALA A 204 7.13 2.09 6.92
C ALA A 204 6.53 3.37 7.52
N ALA A 205 6.05 4.29 6.68
CA ALA A 205 5.38 5.50 7.13
C ALA A 205 4.25 5.92 6.19
N LEU A 206 3.29 6.69 6.73
CA LEU A 206 2.26 7.36 5.94
C LEU A 206 2.78 8.73 5.49
N VAL A 207 2.85 8.95 4.19
CA VAL A 207 3.37 10.20 3.60
C VAL A 207 2.30 10.86 2.73
N THR A 208 2.35 12.19 2.67
CA THR A 208 1.45 12.99 1.82
C THR A 208 2.01 13.10 0.40
N LYS A 209 1.12 13.28 -0.58
CA LYS A 209 1.49 13.54 -1.98
C LYS A 209 2.39 14.77 -2.10
N GLY A 210 2.04 15.83 -1.36
CA GLY A 210 2.82 17.06 -1.33
C GLY A 210 4.28 16.83 -0.95
N ARG A 211 4.56 15.88 -0.04
CA ARG A 211 5.92 15.54 0.40
C ARG A 211 6.59 14.45 -0.42
N LEU A 212 5.84 13.59 -1.10
CA LEU A 212 6.39 12.43 -1.80
C LEU A 212 6.59 12.68 -3.31
N VAL A 213 5.83 13.61 -3.90
CA VAL A 213 5.75 13.81 -5.35
C VAL A 213 5.85 15.27 -5.73
N ASP A 214 5.11 16.16 -5.05
CA ASP A 214 5.02 17.56 -5.47
C ASP A 214 6.21 18.41 -4.98
N ASP A 215 6.99 17.92 -4.01
CA ASP A 215 8.19 18.58 -3.51
C ASP A 215 9.37 18.30 -4.45
N PRO A 216 9.96 19.34 -5.10
CA PRO A 216 11.08 19.17 -6.01
C PRO A 216 12.30 18.56 -5.30
N ALA A 217 12.48 18.76 -3.99
CA ALA A 217 13.59 18.22 -3.23
C ALA A 217 13.62 16.69 -3.16
N VAL A 218 12.50 16.03 -3.50
CA VAL A 218 12.39 14.57 -3.48
C VAL A 218 13.12 13.93 -4.66
N ILE A 219 13.26 14.67 -5.77
CA ILE A 219 13.94 14.27 -7.01
C ILE A 219 15.06 15.23 -7.43
N ASP A 220 15.32 16.29 -6.68
CA ASP A 220 16.44 17.19 -6.90
C ASP A 220 17.60 16.77 -5.96
N PRO A 221 18.70 16.21 -6.50
CA PRO A 221 19.83 15.79 -5.69
C PRO A 221 20.56 16.96 -5.01
N ASP A 222 20.40 18.18 -5.51
CA ASP A 222 21.09 19.38 -5.02
C ASP A 222 20.25 20.21 -4.06
N SER A 223 18.96 19.89 -3.95
CA SER A 223 18.09 20.55 -2.99
C SER A 223 18.55 20.27 -1.55
N PRO A 224 18.60 21.28 -0.67
CA PRO A 224 18.94 21.07 0.73
C PRO A 224 18.03 20.00 1.31
N ALA A 225 18.57 19.11 2.15
CA ALA A 225 17.87 17.92 2.66
C ALA A 225 16.55 18.29 3.38
N ALA A 226 15.46 18.44 2.62
CA ALA A 226 14.15 18.83 3.13
C ALA A 226 13.65 17.72 4.05
N ASP A 227 13.21 17.97 5.28
CA ASP A 227 12.69 16.93 6.18
C ASP A 227 11.55 16.12 5.51
N GLY A 228 11.87 14.95 4.93
CA GLY A 228 10.92 14.23 4.08
C GLY A 228 11.49 13.01 3.34
N PRO A 229 10.61 12.24 2.67
CA PRO A 229 11.02 11.11 1.84
C PRO A 229 11.88 11.57 0.65
N ARG A 230 12.69 10.67 0.11
CA ARG A 230 13.52 10.87 -1.09
C ARG A 230 13.37 9.68 -2.02
N TRP A 231 13.28 9.92 -3.32
CA TRP A 231 13.41 8.85 -4.32
C TRP A 231 14.86 8.66 -4.73
N ILE A 232 15.66 9.72 -4.74
CA ILE A 232 17.06 9.65 -5.15
C ILE A 232 17.93 9.02 -4.05
N PRO A 233 18.67 7.93 -4.33
CA PRO A 233 19.51 7.27 -3.33
C PRO A 233 20.77 8.05 -2.95
N HIS A 234 21.32 8.82 -3.89
CA HIS A 234 22.53 9.61 -3.72
C HIS A 234 22.61 10.71 -4.78
N ARG A 235 23.40 11.75 -4.53
CA ARG A 235 23.49 12.95 -5.36
C ARG A 235 23.72 12.72 -6.86
N ASN A 236 24.49 11.68 -7.21
CA ASN A 236 24.83 11.37 -8.60
C ASN A 236 24.00 10.21 -9.18
N ALA A 237 22.78 9.98 -8.68
CA ALA A 237 21.93 8.91 -9.19
C ALA A 237 21.56 9.19 -10.63
N LEU A 238 21.67 8.17 -11.48
CA LEU A 238 21.20 8.26 -12.86
C LEU A 238 19.68 8.34 -12.86
N GLU A 239 19.15 9.18 -13.75
CA GLU A 239 17.72 9.21 -13.98
C GLU A 239 17.28 7.86 -14.56
N PRO A 240 16.30 7.19 -13.95
CA PRO A 240 15.81 5.91 -14.45
C PRO A 240 15.14 6.12 -15.80
N ASP A 241 15.46 5.27 -16.77
CA ASP A 241 14.77 5.32 -18.06
C ASP A 241 13.31 4.88 -17.91
N PRO A 242 12.33 5.75 -18.20
CA PRO A 242 10.91 5.42 -18.03
C PRO A 242 10.42 4.37 -19.04
N TYR A 243 11.20 4.07 -20.09
CA TYR A 243 10.83 3.16 -21.18
C TYR A 243 11.55 1.81 -21.13
N LEU A 244 12.64 1.64 -20.38
CA LEU A 244 13.47 0.41 -20.37
C LEU A 244 12.92 -0.76 -19.54
N ALA A 245 11.62 -0.84 -19.34
CA ALA A 245 10.98 -2.01 -18.72
C ALA A 245 10.29 -2.90 -19.77
N GLU A 246 11.00 -3.15 -20.86
CA GLU A 246 10.67 -4.17 -21.86
C GLU A 246 11.34 -5.51 -21.50
#